data_AF-A0A9Q3FMM7-F1
#
_entry.id   AF-A0A9Q3FMM7-F1
#
_cell.length_a   1.000
_cell.length_b   1.000
_cell.length_c   1.000
_cell.angle_alpha   90.00
_cell.angle_beta   90.00
_cell.angle_gamma   90.00
#
_symmetry.space_group_name_H-M   'P 1'
#
loop_
_entity.id
_entity.type
_entity.pdbx_description
1 polymer ?
#
loop_
_entity_poly.entity_id
_entity_poly.type
_entity_poly.pdbx_seq_one_letter_code
_entity_poly.pdbx_strand_id
1 'polypeptide(L)'
;MQKALKRLSLLQTLNSLQLINALNSDSYSDIQEDIILLDIITSQRYINPCRRYPSHYMYTLNDLQTLSSERFRQLFRTTHESFEKLVSQIQAHKTFQNSSQKKQRHPSIQFPLALSRLGSNGNGVTLGKIGMLFGISHGAFVLYTQRVIQILMKLKRKVIVWPTIEQ
;
A
#
# COMPACT_ATOMS: atom_id res chain seq x y z
N MET A 1 13.81 8.27 -2.02
CA MET A 1 14.00 9.19 -3.16
C MET A 1 14.84 8.56 -4.28
N GLN A 2 16.06 8.07 -4.00
CA GLN A 2 16.97 7.51 -5.03
C GLN A 2 16.38 6.38 -5.91
N LYS A 3 15.64 5.41 -5.34
CA LYS A 3 15.07 4.29 -6.13
C LYS A 3 14.02 4.75 -7.17
N ALA A 4 13.21 5.75 -6.83
CA ALA A 4 12.19 6.29 -7.73
C ALA A 4 12.82 7.07 -8.89
N LEU A 5 13.86 7.86 -8.59
CA LEU A 5 14.63 8.59 -9.60
C LEU A 5 15.34 7.64 -10.57
N LYS A 6 15.95 6.57 -10.07
CA LYS A 6 16.56 5.52 -10.91
C LYS A 6 15.56 4.79 -11.81
N ARG A 7 14.32 4.61 -11.36
CA ARG A 7 13.28 4.00 -12.20
C ARG A 7 12.78 4.96 -13.28
N LEU A 8 12.65 6.25 -12.95
CA LEU A 8 12.31 7.29 -13.91
C LEU A 8 13.37 7.39 -15.02
N SER A 9 14.66 7.37 -14.66
CA SER A 9 15.73 7.39 -15.65
C SER A 9 15.67 6.16 -16.57
N LEU A 10 15.43 4.96 -16.02
CA LEU A 10 15.25 3.74 -16.83
C LEU A 10 14.08 3.84 -17.82
N LEU A 11 12.94 4.40 -17.41
CA LEU A 11 11.80 4.60 -18.29
C LEU A 11 12.10 5.63 -19.40
N GLN A 12 12.84 6.69 -19.07
CA GLN A 12 13.31 7.66 -20.06
C GLN A 12 14.24 7.00 -21.09
N THR A 13 15.18 6.16 -20.63
CA THR A 13 16.09 5.41 -21.51
C THR A 13 15.34 4.43 -22.41
N LEU A 14 14.35 3.70 -21.88
CA LEU A 14 13.51 2.79 -22.67
C LEU A 14 12.78 3.54 -23.79
N ASN A 15 12.14 4.67 -23.47
CA ASN A 15 11.43 5.49 -24.45
C ASN A 15 12.38 5.99 -25.56
N SER A 16 13.59 6.44 -25.20
CA SER A 16 14.58 6.87 -26.19
C SER A 16 15.05 5.73 -27.10
N LEU A 17 15.25 4.54 -26.56
CA LEU A 17 15.66 3.36 -27.35
C LEU A 17 14.55 2.90 -28.30
N GLN A 18 13.29 2.91 -27.85
CA GLN A 18 12.14 2.59 -28.70
C GLN A 18 12.00 3.60 -29.86
N LEU A 19 12.22 4.89 -29.60
CA LEU A 19 12.19 5.91 -30.65
C LEU A 19 13.33 5.73 -31.66
N ILE A 20 14.55 5.48 -31.19
CA ILE A 20 15.71 5.23 -32.05
C ILE A 20 15.47 3.99 -32.93
N ASN A 21 14.95 2.91 -32.34
CA ASN A 21 14.62 1.70 -33.08
C ASN A 21 13.52 1.92 -34.14
N ALA A 22 12.52 2.74 -33.84
CA ALA A 22 11.46 3.06 -34.81
C ALA A 22 11.93 3.95 -35.98
N LEU A 23 12.99 4.74 -35.77
CA LEU A 23 13.56 5.62 -36.80
C LEU A 23 14.60 4.91 -37.69
N ASN A 24 15.21 3.84 -37.20
CA ASN A 24 16.17 3.05 -37.97
C ASN A 24 15.44 1.94 -38.73
N SER A 25 15.44 2.02 -40.06
CA SER A 25 14.85 1.00 -40.96
C SER A 25 15.63 -0.31 -41.02
N ASP A 26 16.88 -0.30 -40.53
CA ASP A 26 17.72 -1.49 -40.46
C ASP A 26 17.38 -2.26 -39.18
N SER A 27 16.89 -3.49 -39.35
CA SER A 27 16.47 -4.39 -38.28
C SER A 27 17.65 -4.77 -37.39
N TYR A 28 17.91 -3.99 -36.33
CA TYR A 28 18.81 -4.36 -35.24
C TYR A 28 18.16 -5.46 -34.38
N SER A 29 18.13 -6.69 -34.90
CA SER A 29 17.62 -7.88 -34.20
C SER A 29 18.22 -8.02 -32.81
N ASP A 30 19.49 -7.65 -32.67
CA ASP A 30 20.29 -7.86 -31.47
C ASP A 30 19.87 -6.96 -30.30
N ILE A 31 19.28 -5.78 -30.57
CA ILE A 31 18.84 -4.82 -29.55
C ILE A 31 17.34 -4.97 -29.27
N GLN A 32 16.59 -5.56 -30.20
CA GLN A 32 15.14 -5.77 -30.06
C GLN A 32 14.82 -6.63 -28.83
N GLU A 33 15.58 -7.69 -28.59
CA GLU A 33 15.42 -8.55 -27.41
C GLU A 33 15.68 -7.79 -26.11
N ASP A 34 16.72 -6.95 -26.08
CA ASP A 34 17.07 -6.11 -24.93
C ASP A 34 15.99 -5.08 -24.62
N ILE A 35 15.41 -4.44 -25.65
CA ILE A 35 14.30 -3.49 -25.51
C ILE A 35 13.08 -4.19 -24.91
N ILE A 36 12.74 -5.39 -25.40
CA ILE A 36 11.62 -6.20 -24.88
C ILE A 36 11.89 -6.58 -23.42
N LEU A 37 13.11 -7.01 -23.09
CA LEU A 37 13.50 -7.37 -21.73
C LEU A 37 13.43 -6.16 -20.79
N LEU A 38 13.92 -4.99 -21.21
CA LEU A 38 13.82 -3.74 -20.47
C LEU A 38 12.36 -3.32 -20.26
N ASP A 39 11.49 -3.49 -21.25
CA ASP A 39 10.05 -3.23 -21.10
C ASP A 39 9.40 -4.15 -20.05
N ILE A 40 9.73 -5.44 -20.06
CA ILE A 40 9.28 -6.40 -19.04
C ILE A 40 9.78 -6.00 -17.64
N ILE A 41 11.07 -5.66 -17.50
CA ILE A 41 11.66 -5.28 -16.21
C ILE A 41 11.07 -3.96 -15.69
N THR A 42 10.88 -2.98 -16.57
CA THR A 42 10.35 -1.66 -16.20
C THR A 42 8.83 -1.64 -16.01
N SER A 43 8.10 -2.63 -16.52
CA SER A 43 6.67 -2.82 -16.24
C SER A 43 6.39 -3.58 -14.93
N GLN A 44 7.37 -4.33 -14.43
CA GLN A 44 7.24 -5.14 -13.22
C GLN A 44 7.92 -4.50 -11.99
N ARG A 45 7.47 -4.89 -10.79
CA ARG A 45 8.08 -4.45 -9.52
C ARG A 45 9.19 -5.40 -9.07
N TYR A 46 9.06 -6.68 -9.41
CA TYR A 46 9.98 -7.75 -9.06
C TYR A 46 10.18 -8.58 -10.33
N ILE A 47 11.43 -8.96 -10.61
CA ILE A 47 11.79 -9.79 -11.77
C ILE A 47 11.16 -11.18 -11.63
N ASN A 48 11.23 -11.74 -10.42
CA ASN A 48 10.60 -13.01 -10.12
C ASN A 48 9.27 -12.80 -9.40
N PRO A 49 8.22 -13.58 -9.71
CA PRO A 49 7.00 -13.56 -8.94
C PRO A 49 7.29 -13.96 -7.49
N CYS A 50 6.80 -13.19 -6.53
CA CYS A 50 6.91 -13.56 -5.12
C CYS A 50 6.10 -14.84 -4.89
N ARG A 51 6.77 -15.93 -4.46
CA ARG A 51 6.07 -17.16 -4.04
C ARG A 51 5.13 -16.83 -2.88
N ARG A 52 3.85 -17.17 -3.06
CA ARG A 52 2.88 -17.10 -1.98
C ARG A 52 2.94 -18.42 -1.23
N TYR A 53 3.29 -18.37 0.05
CA TYR A 53 3.00 -19.50 0.92
C TYR A 53 1.48 -19.55 1.13
N PRO A 54 0.84 -20.73 1.03
CA PRO A 54 -0.57 -20.86 1.37
C PRO A 54 -0.74 -20.39 2.81
N SER A 55 -1.45 -19.27 2.97
CA SER A 55 -1.71 -18.66 4.27
C SER A 55 -3.14 -19.00 4.63
N HIS A 56 -3.33 -19.85 5.63
CA HIS A 56 -4.62 -20.01 6.30
C HIS A 56 -4.84 -18.80 7.19
N TYR A 57 -5.29 -17.70 6.59
CA TYR A 57 -5.66 -16.51 7.35
C TYR A 57 -7.10 -16.60 7.84
N MET A 58 -7.37 -16.01 9.00
CA MET A 58 -8.71 -16.07 9.62
C MET A 58 -9.69 -15.11 8.96
N TYR A 59 -9.19 -13.97 8.50
CA TYR A 59 -9.99 -12.93 7.85
C TYR A 59 -9.42 -12.57 6.49
N THR A 60 -10.21 -12.77 5.44
CA THR A 60 -9.93 -12.16 4.14
C THR A 60 -10.12 -10.66 4.27
N LEU A 61 -9.43 -9.91 3.43
CA LEU A 61 -9.61 -8.46 3.34
C LEU A 61 -11.04 -8.05 2.97
N ASN A 62 -11.76 -8.88 2.21
CA ASN A 62 -13.17 -8.68 1.90
C ASN A 62 -14.06 -8.91 3.14
N ASP A 63 -13.69 -9.88 3.98
CA ASP A 63 -14.47 -10.26 5.16
C ASP A 63 -14.49 -9.13 6.21
N LEU A 64 -13.51 -8.21 6.18
CA LEU A 64 -13.43 -7.11 7.13
C LEU A 64 -14.66 -6.21 7.11
N GLN A 65 -15.27 -6.04 5.94
CA GLN A 65 -16.49 -5.22 5.77
C GLN A 65 -17.75 -5.96 6.21
N THR A 66 -17.75 -7.29 6.18
CA THR A 66 -18.89 -8.14 6.56
C THR A 66 -18.88 -8.54 8.04
N LEU A 67 -17.88 -8.10 8.81
CA LEU A 67 -17.81 -8.37 10.25
C LEU A 67 -18.99 -7.76 10.99
N SER A 68 -19.51 -8.48 11.99
CA SER A 68 -20.47 -7.91 12.93
C SER A 68 -19.85 -6.70 13.66
N SER A 69 -20.68 -5.72 14.03
CA SER A 69 -20.23 -4.51 14.73
C SER A 69 -19.43 -4.81 15.99
N GLU A 70 -19.78 -5.87 16.72
CA GLU A 70 -19.04 -6.32 17.90
C GLU A 70 -17.62 -6.78 17.55
N ARG A 71 -17.49 -7.71 16.58
CA ARG A 71 -16.18 -8.22 16.16
C ARG A 71 -15.32 -7.15 15.53
N PHE A 72 -15.92 -6.29 14.71
CA PHE A 72 -15.24 -5.15 14.10
C PHE A 72 -14.66 -4.21 15.17
N ARG A 73 -15.46 -3.89 16.20
CA ARG A 73 -15.02 -3.07 17.33
C ARG A 73 -13.96 -3.77 18.19
N GLN A 74 -14.05 -5.08 18.39
CA GLN A 74 -13.02 -5.84 19.11
C GLN A 74 -11.68 -5.83 18.37
N LEU A 75 -11.68 -6.01 17.05
CA LEU A 75 -10.47 -6.05 16.23
C LEU A 75 -9.85 -4.68 15.98
N PHE A 76 -10.67 -3.67 15.70
CA PHE A 76 -10.20 -2.36 15.22
C PHE A 76 -10.43 -1.21 16.20
N ARG A 77 -11.06 -1.47 17.34
CA ARG A 77 -11.36 -0.49 18.40
C ARG A 77 -12.18 0.72 17.92
N THR A 78 -12.98 0.54 16.86
CA THR A 78 -13.84 1.57 16.30
C THR A 78 -15.14 0.96 15.75
N THR A 79 -16.12 1.81 15.40
CA THR A 79 -17.36 1.38 14.74
C THR A 79 -17.22 1.45 13.23
N HIS A 80 -18.02 0.66 12.49
CA HIS A 80 -18.08 0.72 11.02
C HIS A 80 -18.36 2.13 10.52
N GLU A 81 -19.33 2.83 11.10
CA GLU A 81 -19.70 4.19 10.71
C GLU A 81 -18.53 5.18 10.89
N SER A 82 -17.89 5.18 12.07
CA SER A 82 -16.76 6.07 12.34
C SER A 82 -15.59 5.76 11.41
N PHE A 83 -15.39 4.48 11.11
CA PHE A 83 -14.37 4.01 10.19
C PHE A 83 -14.62 4.50 8.75
N GLU A 84 -15.82 4.32 8.22
CA GLU A 84 -16.18 4.75 6.87
C GLU A 84 -16.07 6.27 6.71
N LYS A 85 -16.55 7.02 7.71
CA LYS A 85 -16.41 8.48 7.76
C LYS A 85 -14.94 8.91 7.75
N LEU A 86 -14.08 8.21 8.46
CA LEU A 86 -12.65 8.52 8.47
C LEU A 86 -11.98 8.16 7.14
N VAL A 87 -12.30 6.99 6.57
CA VAL A 87 -11.75 6.56 5.27
C VAL A 87 -12.15 7.53 4.15
N SER A 88 -13.41 7.97 4.11
CA SER A 88 -13.89 8.90 3.09
C SER A 88 -13.18 10.26 3.13
N GLN A 89 -12.78 10.73 4.32
CA GLN A 89 -12.02 11.97 4.49
C GLN A 89 -10.57 11.88 4.00
N ILE A 90 -9.95 10.69 4.13
CA ILE A 90 -8.50 10.54 3.90
C ILE A 90 -8.16 9.87 2.58
N GLN A 91 -9.12 9.22 1.92
CA GLN A 91 -8.85 8.37 0.76
C GLN A 91 -8.15 9.10 -0.40
N ALA A 92 -8.46 10.38 -0.58
CA ALA A 92 -7.88 11.23 -1.61
C ALA A 92 -6.48 11.77 -1.25
N HIS A 93 -5.95 11.48 -0.06
CA HIS A 93 -4.69 12.06 0.40
C HIS A 93 -3.48 11.43 -0.33
N LYS A 94 -2.49 12.26 -0.65
CA LYS A 94 -1.26 11.88 -1.39
C LYS A 94 -0.50 10.69 -0.78
N THR A 95 -0.56 10.49 0.55
CA THR A 95 0.04 9.33 1.25
C THR A 95 -0.51 7.99 0.78
N PHE A 96 -1.74 7.97 0.26
CA PHE A 96 -2.36 6.76 -0.28
C PHE A 96 -2.23 6.63 -1.80
N GLN A 97 -1.63 7.62 -2.44
CA GLN A 97 -1.31 7.64 -3.85
C GLN A 97 0.16 7.24 -4.06
N ASN A 98 0.45 6.55 -5.15
CA ASN A 98 1.80 6.17 -5.52
C ASN A 98 2.01 6.42 -7.01
N SER A 99 3.17 6.95 -7.38
CA SER A 99 3.62 7.13 -8.76
C SER A 99 4.17 5.84 -9.39
N SER A 100 3.73 4.67 -8.90
CA SER A 100 4.16 3.35 -9.40
C SER A 100 3.07 2.77 -10.28
N GLN A 101 3.47 2.02 -11.31
CA GLN A 101 2.53 1.31 -12.19
C GLN A 101 1.60 0.32 -11.45
N LYS A 102 2.01 -0.16 -10.26
CA LYS A 102 1.16 -1.02 -9.43
C LYS A 102 0.41 -0.17 -8.40
N LYS A 103 -0.92 -0.15 -8.55
CA LYS A 103 -1.85 0.53 -7.64
C LYS A 103 -1.55 0.15 -6.19
N GLN A 104 -1.51 1.17 -5.34
CA GLN A 104 -1.42 0.98 -3.90
C GLN A 104 -2.75 0.40 -3.38
N ARG A 105 -2.69 -0.41 -2.32
CA ARG A 105 -3.89 -0.99 -1.72
C ARG A 105 -4.78 0.12 -1.14
N HIS A 106 -6.10 -0.03 -1.25
CA HIS A 106 -7.04 1.00 -0.84
C HIS A 106 -6.91 1.34 0.66
N PRO A 107 -7.13 2.61 1.08
CA PRO A 107 -7.09 3.01 2.48
C PRO A 107 -8.03 2.22 3.37
N SER A 108 -9.22 1.84 2.88
CA SER A 108 -10.17 0.96 3.59
C SER A 108 -9.58 -0.39 4.01
N ILE A 109 -8.46 -0.82 3.40
CA ILE A 109 -7.75 -2.02 3.81
C ILE A 109 -6.56 -1.67 4.72
N GLN A 110 -5.79 -0.64 4.40
CA GLN A 110 -4.60 -0.28 5.18
C GLN A 110 -4.94 0.19 6.59
N PHE A 111 -6.05 0.92 6.71
CA PHE A 111 -6.48 1.55 7.96
C PHE A 111 -6.89 0.55 9.06
N PRO A 112 -7.80 -0.42 8.81
CA PRO A 112 -8.22 -1.35 9.85
C PRO A 112 -7.03 -2.20 10.32
N LEU A 113 -6.14 -2.60 9.42
CA LEU A 113 -4.92 -3.32 9.76
C LEU A 113 -3.96 -2.53 10.65
N ALA A 114 -3.82 -1.24 10.39
CA ALA A 114 -3.02 -0.38 11.25
C ALA A 114 -3.68 -0.21 12.62
N LEU A 115 -5.00 -0.03 12.67
CA LEU A 115 -5.75 0.06 13.93
C LEU A 115 -5.67 -1.22 14.75
N SER A 116 -5.78 -2.40 14.11
CA SER A 116 -5.63 -3.67 14.83
C SER A 116 -4.24 -3.82 15.43
N ARG A 117 -3.20 -3.28 14.78
CA ARG A 117 -1.85 -3.23 15.35
C ARG A 117 -1.79 -2.31 16.57
N LEU A 118 -2.34 -1.10 16.45
CA LEU A 118 -2.29 -0.07 17.49
C LEU A 118 -3.16 -0.42 18.70
N GLY A 119 -4.22 -1.22 18.51
CA GLY A 119 -5.11 -1.70 19.56
C GLY A 119 -4.71 -3.05 20.16
N SER A 120 -3.57 -3.61 19.76
CA SER A 120 -3.00 -4.86 20.28
C SER A 120 -1.79 -4.57 21.17
N ASN A 121 -1.54 -5.42 22.18
CA ASN A 121 -0.41 -5.28 23.10
C ASN A 121 0.42 -6.58 23.20
N GLY A 122 1.68 -6.45 23.62
CA GLY A 122 2.61 -7.56 23.83
C GLY A 122 2.76 -8.45 22.60
N ASN A 123 2.63 -9.76 22.80
CA ASN A 123 2.73 -10.76 21.73
C ASN A 123 1.65 -10.60 20.64
N GLY A 124 0.57 -9.86 20.91
CA GLY A 124 -0.47 -9.54 19.94
C GLY A 124 -0.01 -8.63 18.81
N VAL A 125 1.05 -7.85 19.01
CA VAL A 125 1.61 -6.90 18.02
C VAL A 125 2.60 -7.57 17.07
N THR A 126 2.97 -8.84 17.33
CA THR A 126 3.95 -9.55 16.53
C THR A 126 3.50 -9.62 15.06
N LEU A 127 4.40 -9.18 14.17
CA LEU A 127 4.13 -9.08 12.74
C LEU A 127 3.73 -10.44 12.13
N GLY A 128 4.29 -11.53 12.67
CA GLY A 128 3.95 -12.90 12.26
C GLY A 128 2.51 -13.24 12.59
N LYS A 129 2.07 -13.00 13.83
CA LYS A 129 0.70 -13.32 14.27
C LYS A 129 -0.34 -12.50 13.51
N ILE A 130 -0.11 -11.20 13.34
CA ILE A 130 -1.05 -10.35 12.61
C ILE A 130 -1.01 -10.63 11.10
N GLY A 131 0.18 -10.91 10.55
CA GLY A 131 0.35 -11.31 9.16
C GLY A 131 -0.39 -12.60 8.83
N MET A 132 -0.35 -13.59 9.73
CA MET A 132 -1.17 -14.81 9.64
C MET A 132 -2.66 -14.51 9.77
N LEU A 133 -3.06 -13.63 10.71
CA LEU A 133 -4.47 -13.32 10.94
C LEU A 133 -5.18 -12.75 9.71
N PHE A 134 -4.52 -11.85 8.98
CA PHE A 134 -5.10 -11.14 7.82
C PHE A 134 -4.54 -11.54 6.45
N GLY A 135 -3.57 -12.46 6.40
CA GLY A 135 -2.93 -12.90 5.15
C GLY A 135 -2.05 -11.84 4.50
N ILE A 136 -1.25 -11.11 5.30
CA ILE A 136 -0.47 -9.95 4.84
C ILE A 136 1.00 -10.13 5.15
N SER A 137 1.84 -9.75 4.19
CA SER A 137 3.29 -9.79 4.39
C SER A 137 3.73 -8.76 5.42
N HIS A 138 4.75 -9.13 6.20
CA HIS A 138 5.32 -8.31 7.28
C HIS A 138 5.66 -6.89 6.80
N GLY A 139 6.35 -6.77 5.66
CA GLY A 139 6.72 -5.47 5.09
C GLY A 139 5.52 -4.62 4.68
N ALA A 140 4.46 -5.23 4.13
CA ALA A 140 3.25 -4.50 3.76
C ALA A 140 2.54 -3.94 5.01
N PHE A 141 2.45 -4.74 6.06
CA PHE A 141 1.82 -4.34 7.32
C PHE A 141 2.55 -3.16 7.99
N VAL A 142 3.89 -3.18 8.00
CA VAL A 142 4.71 -2.06 8.49
C VAL A 142 4.45 -0.80 7.67
N LEU A 143 4.45 -0.89 6.34
CA LEU A 143 4.18 0.25 5.46
C LEU A 143 2.77 0.82 5.65
N TYR A 144 1.76 -0.04 5.84
CA TYR A 144 0.39 0.40 6.10
C TYR A 144 0.31 1.15 7.43
N THR A 145 0.91 0.59 8.48
CA THR A 145 0.97 1.23 9.80
C THR A 145 1.60 2.63 9.71
N GLN A 146 2.76 2.75 9.04
CA GLN A 146 3.45 4.04 8.90
C GLN A 146 2.62 5.08 8.17
N ARG A 147 1.97 4.71 7.05
CA ARG A 147 1.11 5.62 6.29
C ARG A 147 -0.09 6.09 7.11
N VAL A 148 -0.70 5.17 7.87
CA VAL A 148 -1.84 5.48 8.74
C VAL A 148 -1.44 6.43 9.86
N ILE A 149 -0.30 6.20 10.52
CA ILE A 149 0.21 7.13 11.54
C ILE A 149 0.50 8.51 10.91
N GLN A 150 1.13 8.55 9.74
CA GLN A 150 1.41 9.81 9.05
C GLN A 150 0.15 10.62 8.74
N ILE A 151 -0.94 9.98 8.28
CA ILE A 151 -2.18 10.69 7.98
C ILE A 151 -2.90 11.12 9.27
N LEU A 152 -2.93 10.27 10.30
CA LEU A 152 -3.51 10.61 11.60
C LEU A 152 -2.81 11.83 12.22
N MET A 153 -1.49 11.91 12.13
CA MET A 153 -0.74 13.07 12.61
C MET A 153 -1.06 14.36 11.84
N LYS A 154 -1.40 14.27 10.55
CA LYS A 154 -1.86 15.41 9.75
C LYS A 154 -3.29 15.84 10.11
N LEU A 155 -4.17 14.87 10.39
CA LEU A 155 -5.55 15.12 10.84
C LEU A 155 -5.61 15.69 12.25
N LYS A 156 -4.69 15.27 13.13
CA LYS A 156 -4.64 15.72 14.53
C LYS A 156 -4.82 17.23 14.68
N ARG A 157 -4.13 18.02 13.84
CA ARG A 157 -4.17 19.49 13.89
C ARG A 157 -5.56 20.09 13.61
N LYS A 158 -6.43 19.36 12.93
CA LYS A 158 -7.79 19.80 12.58
C LYS A 158 -8.85 19.33 13.56
N VAL A 159 -8.60 18.22 14.25
CA VAL A 159 -9.61 17.50 15.04
C VAL A 159 -9.36 17.61 16.54
N ILE A 160 -8.09 17.71 16.96
CA ILE A 160 -7.73 17.84 18.38
C ILE A 160 -7.56 19.32 18.70
N VAL A 161 -8.56 19.87 19.36
CA VAL A 161 -8.54 21.18 20.00
C VAL A 161 -8.55 20.97 21.52
N TRP A 162 -7.75 21.76 22.24
CA TRP A 162 -7.86 21.77 23.69
C TRP A 162 -9.15 22.49 24.07
N PRO A 163 -9.96 21.96 25.01
CA PRO A 163 -11.12 22.69 25.49
C PRO A 163 -10.63 24.01 26.09
N THR A 164 -11.06 25.14 25.51
CA THR A 164 -10.99 26.43 26.18
C THR A 164 -12.05 26.48 27.27
N ILE A 165 -11.78 27.22 28.34
CA ILE A 165 -12.52 27.19 29.63
C ILE A 165 -14.01 27.57 29.54
N GLU A 166 -14.51 27.96 28.37
CA GLU A 166 -15.88 28.42 28.19
C GLU A 166 -16.73 27.35 27.49
N GLN A 167 -17.39 26.51 28.30
CA GLN A 167 -18.61 25.78 27.94
C GLN A 167 -19.61 25.83 29.09
#